data_AF-A0A6C0IL88-F1
#
_entry.id   AF-A0A6C0IL88-F1
#
_cell.length_a   1.000
_cell.length_b   1.000
_cell.length_c   1.000
_cell.angle_alpha   90.00
_cell.angle_beta   90.00
_cell.angle_gamma   90.00
#
_symmetry.space_group_name_H-M   'P 1'
#
loop_
_entity.id
_entity.type
_entity.pdbx_description
1 polymer ?
#
loop_
_entity_poly.entity_id
_entity_poly.type
_entity_poly.pdbx_seq_one_letter_code
_entity_poly.pdbx_strand_id
1 'polypeptide(L)'
;MSNISNISNISNISNISNINEINEEQNFEYTDCLVLEVYSDSSNKFFILYDYHKKCFFIKGLNNFQNEFNFTCRYIDDIRNFIELIFCYPKKIFLLIHNYKEFPYDCNDITFEGLNDLNYTNLYSGETLVSKEFVNNNVFYTCLQEQLSVIKNIYNKY
;
A
#
# COMPACT_ATOMS: atom_id res chain seq x y z
N MET A 1 1.88 -19.39 -69.87
CA MET A 1 2.38 -19.69 -68.52
C MET A 1 2.33 -18.36 -67.75
N SER A 2 1.22 -18.05 -67.08
CA SER A 2 0.97 -18.29 -65.63
C SER A 2 1.91 -17.43 -64.77
N ASN A 3 1.48 -16.43 -63.99
CA ASN A 3 0.45 -16.49 -62.96
C ASN A 3 -0.12 -15.10 -62.61
N ILE A 4 -1.42 -15.11 -62.27
CA ILE A 4 -2.08 -14.12 -61.40
C ILE A 4 -1.65 -14.37 -59.94
N SER A 5 -1.85 -13.35 -59.08
CA SER A 5 -1.92 -13.38 -57.60
C SER A 5 -0.64 -12.82 -56.93
N ASN A 6 -0.68 -12.01 -55.88
CA ASN A 6 -1.75 -11.69 -54.92
C ASN A 6 -1.49 -10.31 -54.30
N ILE A 7 -2.56 -9.57 -54.07
CA ILE A 7 -2.62 -8.59 -52.97
C ILE A 7 -2.76 -9.40 -51.68
N SER A 8 -1.82 -9.23 -50.76
CA SER A 8 -2.03 -9.41 -49.32
C SER A 8 -0.97 -8.56 -48.64
N ASN A 9 -1.37 -7.45 -48.00
CA ASN A 9 -1.51 -7.36 -46.54
C ASN A 9 -0.29 -8.01 -45.85
N ILE A 10 0.48 -7.31 -45.03
CA ILE A 10 0.02 -6.84 -43.73
C ILE A 10 0.94 -5.69 -43.29
N SER A 11 0.31 -4.56 -42.98
CA SER A 11 0.81 -3.58 -42.03
C SER A 11 1.12 -4.27 -40.70
N ASN A 12 2.40 -4.47 -40.37
CA ASN A 12 2.82 -4.86 -39.03
C ASN A 12 4.12 -4.15 -38.67
N ILE A 13 4.05 -2.81 -38.61
CA ILE A 13 4.93 -2.02 -37.75
C ILE A 13 4.04 -1.49 -36.62
N SER A 14 3.61 -2.39 -35.75
CA SER A 14 2.87 -2.02 -34.55
C SER A 14 3.05 -3.02 -33.41
N ASN A 15 4.19 -3.73 -33.34
CA ASN A 15 4.41 -4.72 -32.27
C ASN A 15 5.83 -4.75 -31.69
N ILE A 16 6.71 -3.80 -32.01
CA ILE A 16 8.03 -3.73 -31.35
C ILE A 16 7.93 -3.00 -30.00
N SER A 17 6.91 -2.17 -29.78
CA SER A 17 6.68 -1.51 -28.49
C SER A 17 6.12 -2.45 -27.42
N ASN A 18 5.41 -3.51 -27.80
CA ASN A 18 4.75 -4.40 -26.83
C ASN A 18 5.64 -5.57 -26.36
N ILE A 19 6.75 -5.87 -27.03
CA ILE A 19 7.65 -6.96 -26.60
C ILE A 19 8.59 -6.48 -25.48
N ASN A 20 8.85 -5.17 -25.40
CA ASN A 20 9.71 -4.61 -24.35
C ASN A 20 8.96 -4.33 -23.05
N GLU A 21 7.66 -3.99 -23.09
CA GLU A 21 6.85 -3.79 -21.87
C GLU A 21 6.57 -5.10 -21.12
N ILE A 22 6.49 -6.25 -21.82
CA ILE A 22 6.24 -7.56 -21.18
C ILE A 22 7.50 -8.13 -20.50
N ASN A 23 8.69 -7.65 -20.86
CA ASN A 23 9.97 -8.19 -20.36
C ASN A 23 10.55 -7.44 -19.15
N GLU A 24 9.98 -6.30 -18.75
CA GLU A 24 10.43 -5.58 -17.53
C GLU A 24 9.74 -6.08 -16.25
N GLU A 25 8.59 -6.77 -16.35
CA GLU A 25 7.76 -7.19 -15.20
C GLU A 25 8.25 -8.45 -14.45
N GLN A 26 9.38 -9.08 -14.81
CA GLN A 26 9.69 -10.45 -14.33
C GLN A 26 10.94 -10.66 -13.46
N ASN A 27 11.59 -9.63 -12.90
CA ASN A 27 12.83 -9.85 -12.11
C ASN A 27 12.98 -9.00 -10.83
N PHE A 28 11.91 -8.51 -10.22
CA PHE A 28 12.02 -7.85 -8.91
C PHE A 28 11.59 -8.81 -7.80
N GLU A 29 12.56 -9.49 -7.17
CA GLU A 29 12.31 -10.24 -5.93
C GLU A 29 11.89 -9.31 -4.79
N TYR A 30 12.29 -8.03 -4.86
CA TYR A 30 12.01 -7.06 -3.81
C TYR A 30 11.75 -5.65 -4.31
N THR A 31 10.93 -4.89 -3.56
CA THR A 31 10.58 -3.50 -3.88
C THR A 31 10.69 -2.58 -2.65
N ASP A 32 11.06 -1.32 -2.87
CA ASP A 32 10.92 -0.28 -1.85
C ASP A 32 9.43 0.07 -1.72
N CYS A 33 8.91 0.09 -0.49
CA CYS A 33 7.48 0.29 -0.22
C CYS A 33 7.26 1.29 0.91
N LEU A 34 6.36 2.25 0.68
CA LEU A 34 5.84 3.06 1.77
C LEU A 34 4.74 2.32 2.52
N VAL A 35 4.82 2.38 3.85
CA VAL A 35 3.87 1.75 4.75
C VAL A 35 3.42 2.78 5.79
N LEU A 36 2.11 2.92 5.98
CA LEU A 36 1.54 3.68 7.10
C LEU A 36 1.45 2.77 8.31
N GLU A 37 2.16 3.08 9.37
CA GLU A 37 1.85 2.56 10.70
C GLU A 37 0.80 3.46 11.35
N VAL A 38 -0.24 2.83 11.89
CA VAL A 38 -1.25 3.47 12.73
C VAL A 38 -1.24 2.76 14.08
N TYR A 39 -0.98 3.50 15.14
CA TYR A 39 -0.89 2.93 16.48
C TYR A 39 -1.45 3.88 17.54
N SER A 40 -1.74 3.31 18.70
CA SER A 40 -2.04 4.05 19.92
C SER A 40 -1.10 3.63 21.04
N ASP A 41 -1.00 4.48 22.05
CA ASP A 41 -0.32 4.26 23.34
C ASP A 41 -0.82 3.03 24.14
N SER A 42 -1.77 2.28 23.59
CA SER A 42 -2.73 1.47 24.33
C SER A 42 -3.08 0.18 23.60
N SER A 43 -2.05 -0.44 23.01
CA SER A 43 -1.98 -1.82 22.50
C SER A 43 -2.53 -2.15 21.12
N ASN A 44 -3.05 -1.16 20.39
CA ASN A 44 -3.48 -1.35 19.01
C ASN A 44 -2.43 -0.78 18.06
N LYS A 45 -2.02 -1.61 17.09
CA LYS A 45 -1.07 -1.24 16.06
C LYS A 45 -1.40 -2.00 14.79
N PHE A 46 -1.45 -1.29 13.67
CA PHE A 46 -1.55 -1.91 12.36
C PHE A 46 -0.81 -1.10 11.31
N PHE A 47 -0.57 -1.78 10.19
CA PHE A 47 0.16 -1.27 9.06
C PHE A 47 -0.73 -1.29 7.83
N ILE A 48 -0.60 -0.26 7.00
CA ILE A 48 -1.33 -0.12 5.75
C ILE A 48 -0.32 0.10 4.62
N LEU A 49 -0.40 -0.73 3.59
CA LEU A 49 0.38 -0.62 2.36
C LEU A 49 -0.53 -0.74 1.16
N TYR A 50 -0.12 -0.18 0.01
CA TYR A 50 -0.93 -0.21 -1.21
C TYR A 50 -0.33 -1.13 -2.26
N ASP A 51 -1.11 -2.13 -2.68
CA ASP A 51 -0.78 -3.00 -3.81
C ASP A 51 -1.31 -2.32 -5.08
N TYR A 52 -0.37 -1.79 -5.88
CA TYR A 52 -0.64 -1.15 -7.16
C TYR A 52 -1.29 -2.09 -8.20
N HIS A 53 -0.92 -3.38 -8.24
CA HIS A 53 -1.50 -4.33 -9.19
C HIS A 53 -2.94 -4.69 -8.85
N LYS A 54 -3.19 -5.06 -7.59
CA LYS A 54 -4.53 -5.40 -7.09
C LYS A 54 -5.39 -4.16 -6.87
N LYS A 55 -4.79 -2.97 -6.92
CA LYS A 55 -5.41 -1.65 -6.73
C LYS A 55 -6.17 -1.57 -5.41
N CYS A 56 -5.56 -2.06 -4.34
CA CYS A 56 -6.15 -2.08 -3.01
C CYS A 56 -5.09 -1.91 -1.92
N PHE A 57 -5.53 -1.40 -0.78
CA PHE A 57 -4.76 -1.39 0.45
C PHE A 57 -4.80 -2.76 1.11
N PHE A 58 -3.65 -3.16 1.67
CA PHE A 58 -3.49 -4.29 2.55
C PHE A 58 -3.30 -3.75 3.96
N ILE A 59 -4.12 -4.24 4.90
CA ILE A 59 -4.09 -3.85 6.30
C ILE A 59 -3.76 -5.08 7.14
N LYS A 60 -2.66 -5.01 7.89
CA LYS A 60 -2.20 -6.06 8.80
C LYS A 60 -1.98 -5.48 10.19
N GLY A 61 -2.51 -6.11 11.23
CA GLY A 61 -2.49 -5.52 12.56
C GLY A 61 -2.66 -6.50 13.70
N LEU A 62 -2.33 -6.02 14.90
CA LEU A 62 -2.65 -6.64 16.17
C LEU A 62 -3.67 -5.79 16.91
N ASN A 63 -4.81 -6.39 17.25
CA ASN A 63 -5.75 -5.81 18.21
C ASN A 63 -5.41 -6.31 19.62
N ASN A 64 -5.19 -5.39 20.55
CA ASN A 64 -4.79 -5.64 21.93
C ASN A 64 -3.58 -6.61 22.06
N PHE A 65 -2.63 -6.55 21.13
CA PHE A 65 -1.46 -7.46 21.06
C PHE A 65 -1.77 -8.97 21.06
N GLN A 66 -3.01 -9.39 20.78
CA GLN A 66 -3.41 -10.80 20.89
C GLN A 66 -4.08 -11.34 19.62
N ASN A 67 -4.85 -10.51 18.92
CA ASN A 67 -5.58 -10.94 17.74
C ASN A 67 -5.01 -10.29 16.50
N GLU A 68 -4.27 -11.06 15.72
CA GLU A 68 -3.88 -10.67 14.37
C GLU A 68 -5.09 -10.56 13.46
N PHE A 69 -5.10 -9.53 12.62
CA PHE A 69 -6.04 -9.40 11.54
C PHE A 69 -5.32 -9.00 10.26
N ASN A 70 -5.84 -9.50 9.13
CA ASN A 70 -5.37 -9.18 7.80
C ASN A 70 -6.58 -9.06 6.88
N PHE A 71 -6.71 -7.94 6.19
CA PHE A 71 -7.75 -7.75 5.19
C PHE A 71 -7.30 -6.77 4.10
N THR A 72 -8.03 -6.78 2.99
CA THR A 72 -7.85 -5.84 1.89
C THR A 72 -8.98 -4.83 1.85
N CYS A 73 -8.66 -3.60 1.44
CA CYS A 73 -9.64 -2.55 1.29
C CYS A 73 -9.33 -1.68 0.07
N ARG A 74 -10.34 -1.34 -0.73
CA ARG A 74 -10.15 -0.45 -1.90
C ARG A 74 -10.41 1.02 -1.60
N TYR A 75 -11.24 1.29 -0.59
CA TYR A 75 -11.79 2.61 -0.33
C TYR A 75 -11.21 3.21 0.94
N ILE A 76 -10.71 4.44 0.83
CA ILE A 76 -10.13 5.16 1.98
C ILE A 76 -11.18 5.38 3.08
N ASP A 77 -12.45 5.63 2.72
CA ASP A 77 -13.55 5.80 3.68
C ASP A 77 -13.80 4.55 4.53
N ASP A 78 -13.63 3.36 3.97
CA ASP A 78 -13.81 2.12 4.72
C ASP A 78 -12.64 1.89 5.68
N ILE A 79 -11.42 2.23 5.25
CA ILE A 79 -10.24 2.22 6.13
C ILE A 79 -10.48 3.17 7.31
N ARG A 80 -10.97 4.38 7.04
CA ARG A 80 -11.35 5.35 8.08
C ARG A 80 -12.29 4.70 9.10
N ASN A 81 -13.44 4.21 8.66
CA ASN A 81 -14.43 3.59 9.54
C ASN A 81 -13.84 2.41 10.35
N PHE A 82 -12.89 1.67 9.79
CA PHE A 82 -12.18 0.61 10.51
C PHE A 82 -11.24 1.15 11.61
N ILE A 83 -10.48 2.22 11.35
CA ILE A 83 -9.63 2.86 12.37
C ILE A 83 -10.48 3.29 13.56
N GLU A 84 -11.63 3.90 13.29
CA GLU A 84 -12.60 4.35 14.29
C GLU A 84 -13.10 3.19 15.18
N LEU A 85 -13.39 2.04 14.56
CA LEU A 85 -13.84 0.83 15.23
C LEU A 85 -12.75 0.26 16.16
N ILE A 86 -11.51 0.14 15.68
CA ILE A 86 -10.42 -0.52 16.40
C ILE A 86 -9.93 0.32 17.58
N PHE A 87 -9.70 1.61 17.37
CA PHE A 87 -9.03 2.40 18.40
C PHE A 87 -9.94 2.79 19.55
N CYS A 88 -11.26 2.83 19.33
CA CYS A 88 -12.22 3.45 20.23
C CYS A 88 -11.74 4.87 20.62
N TYR A 89 -12.38 5.88 20.07
CA TYR A 89 -12.02 7.30 20.13
C TYR A 89 -11.64 8.01 21.46
N PRO A 90 -11.72 7.45 22.68
CA PRO A 90 -11.02 8.01 23.84
C PRO A 90 -9.49 8.18 23.70
N LYS A 91 -8.81 7.56 22.73
CA LYS A 91 -7.35 7.41 22.75
C LYS A 91 -6.63 8.27 21.71
N LYS A 92 -5.36 8.61 21.98
CA LYS A 92 -4.47 9.26 21.03
C LYS A 92 -4.08 8.28 19.93
N ILE A 93 -4.19 8.71 18.67
CA ILE A 93 -3.78 7.94 17.50
C ILE A 93 -2.55 8.61 16.90
N PHE A 94 -1.60 7.79 16.51
CA PHE A 94 -0.37 8.20 15.87
C PHE A 94 -0.32 7.61 14.47
N LEU A 95 0.14 8.42 13.51
CA LEU A 95 0.38 8.04 12.14
C LEU A 95 1.88 8.18 11.86
N LEU A 96 2.51 7.13 11.33
CA LEU A 96 3.93 7.12 10.94
C LEU A 96 4.08 6.54 9.55
N ILE A 97 4.84 7.20 8.68
CA ILE A 97 5.24 6.65 7.39
C ILE A 97 6.61 5.99 7.50
N HIS A 98 6.69 4.76 7.05
CA HIS A 98 7.91 3.98 6.94
C HIS A 98 8.26 3.80 5.48
N ASN A 99 9.55 3.88 5.16
CA ASN A 99 10.07 3.43 3.87
C ASN A 99 10.78 2.09 4.07
N TYR A 100 10.10 1.01 3.70
CA TYR A 100 10.66 -0.33 3.71
C TYR A 100 11.51 -0.54 2.48
N LYS A 101 12.66 -1.18 2.67
CA LYS A 101 13.48 -1.68 1.56
C LYS A 101 13.34 -3.18 1.48
N GLU A 102 13.58 -3.70 0.28
CA GLU A 102 13.66 -5.13 0.02
C GLU A 102 12.39 -5.90 0.48
N PHE A 103 11.20 -5.36 0.21
CA PHE A 103 9.95 -5.98 0.64
C PHE A 103 9.47 -7.08 -0.33
N PRO A 104 8.87 -8.18 0.16
CA PRO A 104 8.32 -9.22 -0.71
C PRO A 104 7.33 -8.65 -1.72
N TYR A 105 7.42 -9.15 -2.95
CA TYR A 105 6.58 -8.70 -4.06
C TYR A 105 5.08 -9.04 -3.85
N ASP A 106 4.75 -10.24 -3.34
CA ASP A 106 3.36 -10.58 -3.01
C ASP A 106 3.01 -10.11 -1.59
N CYS A 107 1.95 -9.30 -1.48
CA CYS A 107 1.45 -8.80 -0.21
C CYS A 107 0.98 -9.88 0.77
N ASN A 108 0.72 -11.09 0.28
CA ASN A 108 0.38 -12.23 1.14
C ASN A 108 1.59 -12.71 1.95
N ASP A 109 2.80 -12.58 1.41
CA ASP A 109 4.06 -13.03 2.05
C ASP A 109 4.56 -12.03 3.10
N ILE A 110 4.03 -10.81 3.08
CA ILE A 110 4.29 -9.79 4.08
C ILE A 110 3.61 -10.21 5.40
N THR A 111 4.37 -10.46 6.47
CA THR A 111 3.79 -10.77 7.80
C THR A 111 3.70 -9.53 8.69
N PHE A 112 2.90 -9.59 9.75
CA PHE A 112 2.86 -8.52 10.74
C PHE A 112 4.21 -8.39 11.46
N GLU A 113 4.86 -9.50 11.78
CA GLU A 113 6.18 -9.53 12.41
C GLU A 113 7.23 -8.88 11.51
N GLY A 114 7.21 -9.17 10.21
CA GLY A 114 8.11 -8.55 9.23
C GLY A 114 7.89 -7.03 9.11
N LEU A 115 6.64 -6.59 9.18
CA LEU A 115 6.28 -5.17 9.28
C LEU A 115 6.63 -4.54 10.64
N ASN A 116 6.95 -5.33 11.66
CA ASN A 116 7.33 -4.81 12.96
C ASN A 116 8.86 -4.90 13.20
N ASP A 117 9.61 -5.45 12.24
CA ASP A 117 11.07 -5.52 12.28
C ASP A 117 11.70 -4.21 11.75
N LEU A 118 12.28 -3.44 12.66
CA LEU A 118 12.87 -2.14 12.36
C LEU A 118 14.15 -2.24 11.51
N ASN A 119 14.77 -3.41 11.41
CA ASN A 119 16.03 -3.60 10.66
C ASN A 119 15.86 -3.35 9.15
N TYR A 120 14.63 -3.50 8.63
CA TYR A 120 14.31 -3.33 7.21
C TYR A 120 13.72 -1.93 6.90
N THR A 121 13.67 -1.04 7.90
CA THR A 121 12.99 0.25 7.79
C THR A 121 13.96 1.42 7.80
N ASN A 122 13.88 2.25 6.75
CA ASN A 122 14.32 3.63 6.86
C ASN A 122 13.15 4.46 7.40
N LEU A 123 13.23 4.78 8.70
CA LEU A 123 12.22 5.58 9.40
C LEU A 123 12.34 7.05 9.01
N TYR A 124 11.36 7.56 8.27
CA TYR A 124 11.07 8.99 8.23
C TYR A 124 10.00 9.28 9.29
N SER A 125 10.41 9.67 10.49
CA SER A 125 9.47 9.97 11.56
C SER A 125 8.77 11.31 11.31
N GLY A 126 7.53 11.25 10.85
CA GLY A 126 6.56 12.33 10.95
C GLY A 126 5.50 11.93 11.95
N GLU A 127 5.71 12.14 13.24
CA GLU A 127 4.68 11.86 14.25
C GLU A 127 3.57 12.91 14.14
N THR A 128 2.45 12.54 13.53
CA THR A 128 1.22 13.34 13.68
C THR A 128 0.46 12.81 14.89
N LEU A 129 0.54 13.53 16.00
CA LEU A 129 -0.28 13.27 17.18
C LEU A 129 -1.72 13.72 16.91
N VAL A 130 -2.65 12.77 16.89
CA VAL A 130 -4.07 13.06 16.68
C VAL A 130 -4.80 12.89 18.02
N SER A 131 -5.22 14.01 18.61
CA SER A 131 -6.08 14.03 19.80
C SER A 131 -7.56 14.06 19.39
N LYS A 132 -8.46 13.75 20.34
CA LYS A 132 -9.93 13.81 20.15
C LYS A 132 -10.43 15.15 19.58
N GLU A 133 -9.74 16.24 19.89
CA GLU A 133 -10.08 17.59 19.39
C GLU A 133 -9.82 17.74 17.88
N PHE A 134 -8.82 17.06 17.33
CA PHE A 134 -8.54 17.07 15.89
C PHE A 134 -9.55 16.26 15.09
N VAL A 135 -10.09 15.18 15.68
CA VAL A 135 -11.15 14.36 15.07
C VAL A 135 -12.46 15.15 14.95
N ASN A 136 -12.87 15.85 16.01
CA ASN A 136 -14.07 16.69 15.99
C ASN A 136 -14.02 17.81 14.93
N ASN A 137 -12.82 18.17 14.47
CA ASN A 137 -12.57 19.16 13.43
C ASN A 137 -12.29 18.55 12.05
N ASN A 138 -12.52 17.24 11.86
CA ASN A 138 -12.21 16.48 10.65
C ASN A 138 -10.72 16.48 10.22
N VAL A 139 -9.81 17.04 11.01
CA VAL A 139 -8.39 17.16 10.66
C VAL A 139 -7.73 15.78 10.57
N PHE A 140 -8.11 14.85 11.44
CA PHE A 140 -7.64 13.47 11.38
C PHE A 140 -7.95 12.83 10.03
N TYR A 141 -9.16 13.00 9.54
CA TYR A 141 -9.62 12.36 8.31
C TYR A 141 -8.93 12.93 7.10
N THR A 142 -8.75 14.26 7.05
CA THR A 142 -7.96 14.90 6.01
C THR A 142 -6.52 14.39 6.01
N CYS A 143 -5.89 14.34 7.19
CA CYS A 143 -4.51 13.84 7.31
C CYS A 143 -4.39 12.38 6.90
N LEU A 144 -5.26 11.49 7.40
CA LEU A 144 -5.29 10.08 7.01
C LEU A 144 -5.46 9.92 5.49
N GLN A 145 -6.38 10.67 4.90
CA GLN A 145 -6.62 10.64 3.46
C GLN A 145 -5.40 11.12 2.66
N GLU A 146 -4.71 12.17 3.13
CA GLU A 146 -3.45 12.65 2.54
C GLU A 146 -2.36 11.57 2.63
N GLN A 147 -2.13 10.98 3.80
CA GLN A 147 -1.12 9.93 4.00
C GLN A 147 -1.41 8.69 3.14
N LEU A 148 -2.67 8.23 3.08
CA LEU A 148 -3.08 7.10 2.25
C LEU A 148 -2.96 7.44 0.75
N SER A 149 -3.19 8.69 0.36
CA SER A 149 -2.95 9.15 -1.01
C SER A 149 -1.46 9.17 -1.35
N VAL A 150 -0.60 9.59 -0.42
CA VAL A 150 0.86 9.54 -0.58
C VAL A 150 1.33 8.11 -0.81
N ILE A 151 0.90 7.17 0.04
CA ILE A 151 1.30 5.75 -0.08
C ILE A 151 0.76 5.12 -1.37
N LYS A 152 -0.45 5.51 -1.80
CA LYS A 152 -1.02 5.07 -3.07
C LYS A 152 -0.26 5.63 -4.29
N ASN A 153 0.23 6.86 -4.20
CA ASN A 153 0.86 7.59 -5.31
C ASN A 153 2.36 7.36 -5.42
N ILE A 154 3.00 6.93 -4.33
CA ILE A 154 4.40 6.52 -4.38
C ILE A 154 4.44 5.11 -4.94
N TYR A 155 5.15 5.03 -6.06
CA TYR A 155 5.38 3.84 -6.84
C TYR A 155 5.94 2.70 -5.99
N ASN A 156 5.05 1.80 -5.55
CA ASN A 156 5.33 0.38 -5.66
C ASN A 156 5.29 0.07 -7.17
N LYS A 157 6.39 0.39 -7.89
CA LYS A 157 6.55 -0.04 -9.28
C LYS A 157 6.71 -1.54 -9.24
N TYR A 158 5.67 -2.20 -9.71
CA TYR A 158 5.76 -3.52 -10.25
C TYR A 158 6.23 -3.47 -11.70
#